data_AF-A0AAJ8JQ96-F1
#
_entry.id   AF-A0AAJ8JQ96-F1
#
_cell.length_a   1.000
_cell.length_b   1.000
_cell.length_c   1.000
_cell.angle_alpha   90.00
_cell.angle_beta   90.00
_cell.angle_gamma   90.00
#
_symmetry.space_group_name_H-M   'P 1'
#
loop_
_entity.id
_entity.type
_entity.pdbx_description
1 polymer ?
#
loop_
_entity_poly.entity_id
_entity_poly.type
_entity_poly.pdbx_seq_one_letter_code
_entity_poly.pdbx_strand_id
1 'polypeptide(L)'
;MYVEDVFSISGRGTVVTGKVERGTITKGSEVEIVGLGPSTKTILTGIERGEAGDNMGALLRGIKREQVRRGQVLVQPGSIKSVKKFKAQIYGGRYTPFMANYRPQLFIRTTDVTCALTFPEGTEGAHEKLVMPGDNVEMIGDLVHDIALESGSRFTLREGGKTIGTGIVSEVYE
;
A
#
# COMPACT_ATOMS: atom_id res chain seq x y z
N MET A 1 1.11 3.89 10.33
CA MET A 1 2.53 3.46 10.28
C MET A 1 2.62 2.30 9.30
N TYR A 2 3.60 2.28 8.40
CA TYR A 2 3.79 1.14 7.49
C TYR A 2 4.81 0.15 8.05
N VAL A 3 4.59 -1.14 7.81
CA VAL A 3 5.47 -2.21 8.31
C VAL A 3 6.63 -2.40 7.35
N GLU A 4 7.84 -2.20 7.86
CA GLU A 4 9.12 -2.41 7.16
C GLU A 4 9.72 -3.78 7.50
N ASP A 5 9.74 -4.14 8.80
CA ASP A 5 10.29 -5.40 9.28
C ASP A 5 9.53 -5.91 10.52
N VAL A 6 9.70 -7.21 10.82
CA VAL A 6 8.98 -7.91 11.90
C VAL A 6 9.94 -8.81 12.67
N PHE A 7 10.02 -8.55 13.97
CA PHE A 7 10.85 -9.27 14.93
C PHE A 7 9.99 -9.99 15.95
N SER A 8 10.45 -11.16 16.41
CA SER A 8 9.88 -11.84 17.58
C SER A 8 10.88 -11.74 18.72
N ILE A 9 10.47 -11.13 19.82
CA ILE A 9 11.29 -11.02 21.02
C ILE A 9 10.79 -12.08 22.01
N SER A 10 11.66 -13.06 22.32
CA SER A 10 11.37 -14.11 23.28
C SER A 10 10.89 -13.53 24.61
N GLY A 11 9.75 -14.00 25.10
CA GLY A 11 9.12 -13.54 26.35
C GLY A 11 8.47 -12.14 26.32
N ARG A 12 8.54 -11.39 25.20
CA ARG A 12 7.86 -10.08 25.06
C ARG A 12 6.77 -10.06 23.99
N GLY A 13 6.97 -10.76 22.88
CA GLY A 13 6.02 -10.82 21.76
C GLY A 13 6.59 -10.28 20.44
N THR A 14 5.69 -9.93 19.51
CA THR A 14 6.06 -9.49 18.16
C THR A 14 6.21 -7.97 18.09
N VAL A 15 7.37 -7.50 17.61
CA VAL A 15 7.66 -6.10 17.34
C VAL A 15 7.66 -5.87 15.84
N VAL A 16 6.88 -4.90 15.39
CA VAL A 16 6.91 -4.45 13.99
C VAL A 16 7.61 -3.09 13.92
N THR A 17 8.53 -2.94 12.98
CA THR A 17 9.24 -1.67 12.77
C THR A 17 8.74 -0.95 11.53
N GLY A 18 8.91 0.36 11.54
CA GLY A 18 8.67 1.20 10.38
C GLY A 18 8.40 2.64 10.76
N LYS A 19 8.06 3.44 9.75
CA LYS A 19 7.83 4.87 9.94
C LYS A 19 6.35 5.18 10.16
N VAL A 20 6.08 6.08 11.10
CA VAL A 20 4.74 6.67 11.25
C VAL A 20 4.54 7.66 10.11
N GLU A 21 3.71 7.28 9.14
CA GLU A 21 3.40 8.12 7.98
C GLU A 21 2.58 9.37 8.38
N ARG A 22 1.59 9.21 9.26
CA ARG A 22 0.73 10.28 9.75
C ARG A 22 0.11 9.93 11.10
N GLY A 23 -0.40 10.96 11.78
CA GLY A 23 -1.07 10.84 13.07
C GLY A 23 -0.10 10.62 14.24
N THR A 24 -0.66 10.17 15.36
CA THR A 24 0.08 9.84 16.57
C THR A 24 -0.40 8.49 17.11
N ILE A 25 0.47 7.81 17.84
CA ILE A 25 0.17 6.51 18.46
C ILE A 25 0.82 6.47 19.84
N THR A 26 0.09 5.93 20.82
CA THR A 26 0.56 5.84 22.22
C THR A 26 0.33 4.45 22.77
N LYS A 27 1.08 4.09 23.83
CA LYS A 27 0.90 2.81 24.52
C LYS A 27 -0.55 2.59 24.93
N GLY A 28 -1.05 1.38 24.72
CA GLY A 28 -2.43 1.00 25.04
C GLY A 28 -3.44 1.30 23.94
N SER A 29 -3.04 1.99 22.86
CA SER A 29 -3.92 2.22 21.71
C SER A 29 -4.30 0.89 21.04
N GLU A 30 -5.58 0.74 20.69
CA GLU A 30 -6.04 -0.29 19.76
C GLU A 30 -5.59 0.10 18.35
N VAL A 31 -5.02 -0.86 17.62
CA VAL A 31 -4.58 -0.71 16.23
C VAL A 31 -5.10 -1.86 15.38
N GLU A 32 -5.22 -1.61 14.09
CA GLU A 32 -5.60 -2.61 13.11
C GLU A 32 -4.44 -2.82 12.11
N ILE A 33 -4.12 -4.09 11.86
CA ILE A 33 -3.17 -4.50 10.82
C ILE A 33 -3.97 -4.70 9.53
N VAL A 34 -3.65 -3.95 8.48
CA VAL A 34 -4.42 -3.94 7.21
C VAL A 34 -3.50 -4.23 6.02
N GLY A 35 -4.00 -4.98 5.05
CA GLY A 35 -3.35 -5.34 3.79
C GLY A 35 -2.83 -6.79 3.75
N LEU A 36 -2.68 -7.34 2.55
CA LEU A 36 -2.09 -8.67 2.28
C LEU A 36 -2.76 -9.81 3.07
N GLY A 37 -4.09 -9.77 3.17
CA GLY A 37 -4.92 -10.71 3.90
C GLY A 37 -5.91 -10.07 4.88
N PRO A 38 -6.60 -10.89 5.69
CA PRO A 38 -7.62 -10.42 6.62
C PRO A 38 -7.07 -9.41 7.63
N SER A 39 -7.84 -8.35 7.88
CA SER A 39 -7.48 -7.34 8.87
C SER A 39 -7.58 -7.91 10.29
N THR A 40 -6.62 -7.57 11.14
CA THR A 40 -6.55 -8.08 12.52
C THR A 40 -6.35 -6.93 13.50
N LYS A 41 -7.21 -6.83 14.51
CA LYS A 41 -7.07 -5.86 15.60
C LYS A 41 -6.13 -6.38 16.68
N THR A 42 -5.37 -5.46 17.28
CA THR A 42 -4.48 -5.75 18.40
C THR A 42 -4.28 -4.48 19.24
N ILE A 43 -3.57 -4.62 20.36
CA ILE A 43 -3.23 -3.53 21.25
C ILE A 43 -1.73 -3.31 21.18
N LEU A 44 -1.32 -2.05 21.02
CA LEU A 44 0.06 -1.63 21.14
C LEU A 44 0.49 -1.65 22.61
N THR A 45 1.44 -2.52 22.98
CA THR A 45 1.87 -2.69 24.38
C THR A 45 3.22 -2.08 24.69
N GLY A 46 4.02 -1.72 23.67
CA GLY A 46 5.36 -1.18 23.87
C GLY A 46 5.70 -0.08 22.87
N ILE A 47 5.70 1.15 23.40
CA ILE A 47 6.44 2.40 23.10
C ILE A 47 5.95 3.44 24.13
N GLU A 48 6.57 4.61 24.27
CA GLU A 48 5.94 5.72 25.03
C GLU A 48 4.96 6.50 24.14
N ARG A 49 5.45 7.02 23.02
CA ARG A 49 4.68 7.76 22.00
C ARG A 49 5.41 7.70 20.66
N GLY A 50 4.66 7.68 19.57
CA GLY A 50 5.18 7.86 18.21
C GLY A 50 4.32 8.85 17.45
N GLU A 51 4.94 9.67 16.62
CA GLU A 51 4.26 10.66 15.78
C GLU A 51 4.80 10.68 14.35
N ALA A 52 4.06 11.33 13.46
CA ALA A 52 4.37 11.41 12.04
C ALA A 52 5.84 11.82 11.80
N GLY A 53 6.60 10.97 11.12
CA GLY A 53 8.04 11.16 10.91
C GLY A 53 8.92 10.17 11.67
N ASP A 54 8.45 9.65 12.80
CA ASP A 54 9.24 8.75 13.65
C ASP A 54 9.44 7.38 13.03
N ASN A 55 10.66 6.86 13.15
CA ASN A 55 10.95 5.44 12.96
C ASN A 55 10.82 4.74 14.32
N MET A 56 9.86 3.82 14.44
CA MET A 56 9.54 3.20 15.72
C MET A 56 9.36 1.68 15.61
N GLY A 57 9.53 0.99 16.73
CA GLY A 57 9.19 -0.40 16.91
C GLY A 57 7.93 -0.56 17.77
N ALA A 58 6.83 -1.00 17.17
CA ALA A 58 5.56 -1.25 17.84
C ALA A 58 5.48 -2.70 18.36
N LEU A 59 5.48 -2.89 19.68
CA LEU A 59 5.20 -4.20 20.29
C LEU A 59 3.69 -4.46 20.29
N LEU A 60 3.26 -5.57 19.69
CA LEU A 60 1.84 -5.90 19.49
C LEU A 60 1.40 -7.07 20.39
N ARG A 61 0.24 -6.92 21.04
CA ARG A 61 -0.30 -7.95 21.93
C ARG A 61 -0.89 -9.14 21.17
N GLY A 62 -0.42 -10.34 21.47
CA GLY A 62 -1.04 -11.57 20.98
C GLY A 62 -0.92 -11.81 19.47
N ILE A 63 -0.10 -11.01 18.78
CA ILE A 63 0.25 -11.21 17.37
C ILE A 63 1.50 -12.06 17.31
N LYS A 64 1.47 -13.13 16.51
CA LYS A 64 2.65 -13.92 16.17
C LYS A 64 3.35 -13.33 14.95
N ARG A 65 4.65 -13.61 14.80
CA ARG A 65 5.47 -13.07 13.71
C ARG A 65 4.90 -13.40 12.33
N GLU A 66 4.34 -14.59 12.16
CA GLU A 66 3.76 -15.05 10.90
C GLU A 66 2.43 -14.38 10.53
N GLN A 67 1.78 -13.70 11.48
CA GLN A 67 0.51 -13.00 11.26
C GLN A 67 0.69 -11.56 10.76
N VAL A 68 1.92 -11.05 10.78
CA VAL A 68 2.24 -9.71 10.33
C VAL A 68 3.48 -9.72 9.44
N ARG A 69 3.46 -8.94 8.36
CA ARG A 69 4.54 -8.92 7.38
C ARG A 69 4.74 -7.53 6.78
N ARG A 70 5.94 -7.34 6.21
CA ARG A 70 6.25 -6.16 5.40
C ARG A 70 5.18 -5.96 4.32
N GLY A 71 4.78 -4.70 4.15
CA GLY A 71 3.75 -4.30 3.21
C GLY A 71 2.37 -4.09 3.80
N GLN A 72 2.14 -4.59 5.02
CA GLN A 72 0.96 -4.22 5.80
C GLN A 72 1.16 -2.86 6.46
N VAL A 73 0.07 -2.30 6.96
CA VAL A 73 0.08 -1.04 7.73
C VAL A 73 -0.59 -1.25 9.09
N LEU A 74 -0.08 -0.53 10.09
CA LEU A 74 -0.78 -0.30 11.35
C LEU A 74 -1.55 1.00 11.25
N VAL A 75 -2.85 0.92 11.48
CA VAL A 75 -3.77 2.06 11.38
C VAL A 75 -4.69 2.13 12.60
N GLN A 76 -5.31 3.29 12.79
CA GLN A 76 -6.46 3.38 13.69
C GLN A 76 -7.56 2.46 13.13
N PRO A 77 -8.22 1.64 13.95
CA PRO A 77 -9.24 0.71 13.48
C PRO A 77 -10.31 1.40 12.62
N GLY A 78 -10.59 0.83 11.44
CA GLY A 78 -11.59 1.34 10.49
C GLY A 78 -11.18 2.59 9.70
N SER A 79 -9.97 3.12 9.88
CA SER A 79 -9.54 4.35 9.18
C SER A 79 -9.08 4.13 7.74
N ILE A 80 -8.57 2.95 7.39
CA ILE A 80 -8.17 2.57 6.04
C ILE A 80 -8.60 1.11 5.81
N LYS A 81 -9.17 0.82 4.64
CA LYS A 81 -9.55 -0.54 4.23
C LYS A 81 -8.50 -1.15 3.32
N SER A 82 -8.52 -2.48 3.23
CA SER A 82 -7.76 -3.23 2.25
C SER A 82 -8.60 -3.35 0.96
N VAL A 83 -8.06 -2.93 -0.17
CA VAL A 83 -8.78 -2.92 -1.46
C VAL A 83 -7.93 -3.54 -2.56
N LYS A 84 -8.61 -4.11 -3.58
CA LYS A 84 -7.95 -4.67 -4.77
C LYS A 84 -8.09 -3.78 -5.99
N LYS A 85 -9.20 -3.06 -6.10
CA LYS A 85 -9.53 -2.30 -7.29
C LYS A 85 -9.58 -0.82 -6.95
N PHE A 86 -9.00 0.01 -7.82
CA PHE A 86 -8.95 1.44 -7.60
C PHE A 86 -8.87 2.18 -8.94
N LYS A 87 -9.15 3.47 -8.91
CA LYS A 87 -8.97 4.39 -10.01
C LYS A 87 -7.82 5.34 -9.69
N ALA A 88 -6.97 5.62 -10.66
CA ALA A 88 -5.81 6.48 -10.45
C ALA A 88 -5.49 7.34 -11.66
N GLN A 89 -4.90 8.49 -11.37
CA GLN A 89 -4.20 9.31 -12.35
C GLN A 89 -2.73 8.87 -12.35
N ILE A 90 -2.22 8.51 -13.53
CA ILE A 90 -0.88 7.95 -13.73
C ILE A 90 -0.11 8.83 -14.70
N TYR A 91 1.07 9.25 -14.28
CA TYR A 91 2.06 9.91 -15.13
C TYR A 91 3.10 8.89 -15.61
N GLY A 92 3.17 8.69 -16.92
CA GLY A 92 4.06 7.71 -17.55
C GLY A 92 5.49 8.23 -17.68
N GLY A 93 6.45 7.56 -17.05
CA GLY A 93 7.89 7.85 -17.16
C GLY A 93 8.68 6.81 -17.95
N ARG A 94 8.00 5.87 -18.63
CA ARG A 94 8.66 4.83 -19.46
C ARG A 94 9.39 5.45 -20.63
N TYR A 95 10.40 4.75 -21.16
CA TYR A 95 10.98 5.04 -22.47
C TYR A 95 10.17 4.40 -23.61
N THR A 96 9.36 3.38 -23.32
CA THR A 96 8.55 2.64 -24.29
C THR A 96 7.05 2.71 -23.96
N PRO A 97 6.18 2.86 -24.97
CA PRO A 97 4.73 2.87 -24.76
C PRO A 97 4.21 1.58 -24.12
N PHE A 98 3.03 1.64 -23.51
CA PHE A 98 2.30 0.44 -23.07
C PHE A 98 0.83 0.48 -23.49
N MET A 99 0.22 -0.70 -23.57
CA MET A 99 -1.18 -0.91 -23.93
C MET A 99 -2.03 -1.23 -22.68
N ALA A 100 -3.35 -1.31 -22.86
CA ALA A 100 -4.24 -1.91 -21.89
C ALA A 100 -3.80 -3.34 -21.49
N ASN A 101 -4.18 -3.77 -20.28
CA ASN A 101 -3.75 -5.03 -19.66
C ASN A 101 -2.25 -5.13 -19.37
N TYR A 102 -1.53 -4.01 -19.36
CA TYR A 102 -0.17 -3.97 -18.84
C TYR A 102 -0.15 -4.35 -17.36
N ARG A 103 0.81 -5.20 -16.96
CA ARG A 103 0.89 -5.80 -15.61
C ARG A 103 2.19 -5.44 -14.85
N PRO A 104 2.41 -4.15 -14.51
CA PRO A 104 3.55 -3.75 -13.70
C PRO A 104 3.39 -4.16 -12.24
N GLN A 105 4.44 -3.91 -11.45
CA GLN A 105 4.35 -3.91 -10.00
C GLN A 105 3.98 -2.52 -9.52
N LEU A 106 2.90 -2.41 -8.74
CA LEU A 106 2.59 -1.22 -7.97
C LEU A 106 3.40 -1.24 -6.68
N PHE A 107 4.26 -0.24 -6.50
CA PHE A 107 4.99 -0.02 -5.27
C PHE A 107 4.34 1.08 -4.45
N ILE A 108 3.97 0.74 -3.22
CA ILE A 108 3.46 1.70 -2.25
C ILE A 108 4.01 1.40 -0.88
N ARG A 109 4.52 2.46 -0.21
CA ARG A 109 5.17 2.39 1.10
C ARG A 109 6.31 1.37 1.12
N THR A 110 6.03 0.12 1.49
CA THR A 110 7.04 -0.94 1.66
C THR A 110 6.77 -2.20 0.83
N THR A 111 5.72 -2.21 0.01
CA THR A 111 5.29 -3.40 -0.76
C THR A 111 5.23 -3.15 -2.26
N ASP A 112 5.59 -4.19 -3.01
CA ASP A 112 5.37 -4.32 -4.45
C ASP A 112 4.23 -5.34 -4.64
N VAL A 113 3.18 -4.95 -5.35
CA VAL A 113 2.04 -5.83 -5.69
C VAL A 113 1.78 -5.76 -7.18
N THR A 114 1.68 -6.91 -7.85
CA THR A 114 1.31 -6.95 -9.28
C THR A 114 -0.07 -6.32 -9.49
N CYS A 115 -0.12 -5.37 -10.41
CA CYS A 115 -1.31 -4.59 -10.75
C CYS A 115 -1.59 -4.74 -12.24
N ALA A 116 -2.79 -5.14 -12.62
CA ALA A 116 -3.26 -5.04 -14.00
C ALA A 116 -3.87 -3.66 -14.22
N LEU A 117 -3.45 -2.97 -15.28
CA LEU A 117 -3.94 -1.65 -15.63
C LEU A 117 -4.85 -1.72 -16.85
N THR A 118 -6.06 -1.18 -16.72
CA THR A 118 -7.03 -1.04 -17.81
C THR A 118 -7.54 0.40 -17.90
N PHE A 119 -8.06 0.78 -19.06
CA PHE A 119 -8.73 2.06 -19.19
C PHE A 119 -10.12 2.02 -18.53
N PRO A 120 -10.63 3.16 -18.03
CA PRO A 120 -12.01 3.26 -17.58
C PRO A 120 -13.01 2.85 -18.67
N GLU A 121 -14.16 2.31 -18.27
CA GLU A 121 -15.25 1.97 -19.18
C GLU A 121 -15.67 3.21 -20.00
N GLY A 122 -15.96 3.02 -21.29
CA GLY A 122 -16.31 4.11 -22.21
C GLY A 122 -15.12 4.88 -22.80
N THR A 123 -13.87 4.51 -22.48
CA THR A 123 -12.69 5.10 -23.14
C THR A 123 -12.67 4.73 -24.63
N GLU A 124 -12.77 5.72 -25.51
CA GLU A 124 -12.69 5.53 -26.96
C GLU A 124 -11.37 4.87 -27.37
N GLY A 125 -11.46 3.82 -28.19
CA GLY A 125 -10.29 3.10 -28.71
C GLY A 125 -9.45 2.40 -27.62
N ALA A 126 -9.99 2.08 -26.46
CA ALA A 126 -9.25 1.52 -25.32
C ALA A 126 -8.33 0.32 -25.66
N HIS A 127 -8.73 -0.52 -26.63
CA HIS A 127 -7.95 -1.69 -27.04
C HIS A 127 -6.74 -1.36 -27.92
N GLU A 128 -6.76 -0.21 -28.60
CA GLU A 128 -5.71 0.24 -29.53
C GLU A 128 -4.89 1.39 -28.94
N LYS A 129 -5.39 2.02 -27.87
CA LYS A 129 -4.75 3.17 -27.22
C LYS A 129 -3.42 2.80 -26.59
N LEU A 130 -2.38 3.47 -27.07
CA LEU A 130 -1.04 3.45 -26.49
C LEU A 130 -0.91 4.59 -25.46
N VAL A 131 -0.39 4.27 -24.28
CA VAL A 131 0.07 5.28 -23.33
C VAL A 131 1.54 5.58 -23.66
N MET A 132 1.80 6.82 -24.06
CA MET A 132 3.13 7.26 -24.47
C MET A 132 3.94 7.76 -23.26
N PRO A 133 5.28 7.73 -23.34
CA PRO A 133 6.15 8.44 -22.41
C PRO A 133 5.73 9.90 -22.22
N GLY A 134 5.53 10.34 -20.97
CA GLY A 134 5.13 11.71 -20.63
C GLY A 134 3.62 11.95 -20.58
N ASP A 135 2.79 10.98 -20.95
CA ASP A 135 1.35 11.13 -20.86
C ASP A 135 0.85 11.10 -19.40
N ASN A 136 -0.19 11.88 -19.13
CA ASN A 136 -1.04 11.73 -17.96
C ASN A 136 -2.30 10.97 -18.36
N VAL A 137 -2.52 9.81 -17.78
CA VAL A 137 -3.65 8.95 -18.11
C VAL A 137 -4.42 8.52 -16.87
N GLU A 138 -5.73 8.44 -17.01
CA GLU A 138 -6.60 7.84 -16.02
C GLU A 138 -6.73 6.34 -16.28
N MET A 139 -6.51 5.52 -15.26
CA MET A 139 -6.52 4.06 -15.36
C MET A 139 -7.25 3.44 -14.17
N ILE A 140 -7.82 2.25 -14.40
CA ILE A 140 -8.31 1.35 -13.36
C ILE A 140 -7.19 0.34 -13.07
N GLY A 141 -6.81 0.24 -11.79
CA GLY A 141 -5.87 -0.76 -11.30
C GLY A 141 -6.61 -1.92 -10.64
N ASP A 142 -6.19 -3.14 -10.95
CA ASP A 142 -6.65 -4.38 -10.30
C ASP A 142 -5.46 -5.15 -9.73
N LEU A 143 -5.42 -5.28 -8.41
CA LEU A 143 -4.31 -5.85 -7.67
C LEU A 143 -4.51 -7.34 -7.40
N VAL A 144 -3.45 -8.11 -7.61
CA VAL A 144 -3.46 -9.56 -7.30
C VAL A 144 -3.75 -9.80 -5.81
N HIS A 145 -3.15 -8.97 -4.95
CA HIS A 145 -3.37 -8.97 -3.50
C HIS A 145 -3.94 -7.63 -3.05
N ASP A 146 -4.88 -7.67 -2.12
CA ASP A 146 -5.44 -6.48 -1.51
C ASP A 146 -4.40 -5.79 -0.62
N ILE A 147 -4.41 -4.47 -0.62
CA ILE A 147 -3.50 -3.66 0.20
C ILE A 147 -4.24 -2.43 0.72
N ALA A 148 -3.69 -1.82 1.76
CA ALA A 148 -4.24 -0.60 2.33
C ALA A 148 -4.07 0.60 1.39
N LEU A 149 -5.15 0.99 0.72
CA LEU A 149 -5.21 2.17 -0.15
C LEU A 149 -6.40 3.04 0.22
N GLU A 150 -6.26 4.31 -0.11
CA GLU A 150 -7.29 5.34 0.02
C GLU A 150 -7.09 6.40 -1.05
N SER A 151 -8.11 7.22 -1.33
CA SER A 151 -7.97 8.37 -2.22
C SER A 151 -6.84 9.30 -1.75
N GLY A 152 -6.01 9.76 -2.69
CA GLY A 152 -4.80 10.52 -2.43
C GLY A 152 -3.54 9.67 -2.17
N SER A 153 -3.66 8.35 -2.05
CA SER A 153 -2.49 7.46 -1.93
C SER A 153 -1.58 7.60 -3.14
N ARG A 154 -0.30 7.87 -2.90
CA ARG A 154 0.73 7.95 -3.94
C ARG A 154 1.44 6.62 -4.08
N PHE A 155 1.66 6.18 -5.32
CA PHE A 155 2.37 4.96 -5.64
C PHE A 155 3.31 5.18 -6.83
N THR A 156 4.22 4.23 -7.04
CA THR A 156 5.00 4.14 -8.27
C THR A 156 4.69 2.85 -8.98
N LEU A 157 4.74 2.88 -10.31
CA LEU A 157 4.73 1.67 -11.13
C LEU A 157 6.17 1.27 -11.37
N ARG A 158 6.45 -0.02 -11.25
CA ARG A 158 7.80 -0.59 -11.39
C ARG A 158 7.79 -1.79 -12.33
N GLU A 159 8.89 -1.94 -13.05
CA GLU A 159 9.19 -3.09 -13.90
C GLU A 159 10.67 -3.42 -13.75
N GLY A 160 10.99 -4.68 -13.44
CA GLY A 160 12.36 -5.10 -13.16
C GLY A 160 13.05 -4.28 -12.05
N GLY A 161 12.29 -3.81 -11.06
CA GLY A 161 12.77 -2.98 -9.96
C GLY A 161 12.97 -1.49 -10.30
N LYS A 162 12.79 -1.06 -11.55
CA LYS A 162 12.92 0.34 -11.99
C LYS A 162 11.56 1.03 -11.98
N THR A 163 11.51 2.28 -11.51
CA THR A 163 10.31 3.12 -11.61
C THR A 163 10.06 3.51 -13.06
N ILE A 164 8.84 3.25 -13.51
CA ILE A 164 8.38 3.49 -14.88
C ILE A 164 7.20 4.47 -14.95
N GLY A 165 6.63 4.82 -13.80
CA GLY A 165 5.56 5.80 -13.70
C GLY A 165 5.25 6.12 -12.25
N THR A 166 4.56 7.22 -12.05
CA THR A 166 4.05 7.65 -10.74
C THR A 166 2.55 7.79 -10.83
N GLY A 167 1.85 7.49 -9.74
CA GLY A 167 0.41 7.57 -9.72
C GLY A 167 -0.14 8.08 -8.40
N ILE A 168 -1.34 8.65 -8.47
CA ILE A 168 -2.15 9.02 -7.33
C ILE A 168 -3.52 8.37 -7.46
N VAL A 169 -3.94 7.66 -6.43
CA VAL A 169 -5.27 7.05 -6.35
C VAL A 169 -6.31 8.17 -6.25
N SER A 170 -7.28 8.20 -7.16
CA SER A 170 -8.39 9.15 -7.12
C SER A 170 -9.61 8.55 -6.41
N GLU A 171 -9.85 7.25 -6.57
CA GLU A 171 -10.99 6.53 -6.01
C GLU A 171 -10.59 5.09 -5.68
N VAL A 172 -11.19 4.50 -4.65
CA VAL A 172 -11.02 3.08 -4.30
C VAL A 172 -12.35 2.36 -4.42
N TYR A 173 -12.31 1.12 -4.91
CA TYR A 173 -13.49 0.26 -5.05
C TYR A 173 -13.37 -0.89 -4.05
N GLU A 174 -14.38 -1.03 -3.19
CA GLU A 174 -14.47 -2.09 -2.17
C GLU A 174 -14.89 -3.43 -2.76
#